data_AF-A0A347UFR7-F1
#
_entry.id   AF-A0A347UFR7-F1
#
_cell.length_a   1.000
_cell.length_b   1.000
_cell.length_c   1.000
_cell.angle_alpha   90.00
_cell.angle_beta   90.00
_cell.angle_gamma   90.00
#
_symmetry.space_group_name_H-M   'P 1'
#
loop_
_entity.id
_entity.type
_entity.pdbx_description
1 polymer ?
#
loop_
_entity_poly.entity_id
_entity_poly.type
_entity_poly.pdbx_seq_one_letter_code
_entity_poly.pdbx_strand_id
1 'polypeptide(L)'
;MASVTTFIRNTPVASLRTYFDTTGIELPTPMNWGADAPDVIRPLLRAVDEMDEDAKARITVDADRVSSMADDAGETALYSVVENRADLDVLANGHDRALWMFLNKDALFRHAEEVRYTDERRRGRSWDGFEAQPDLLVSQDPVALEAFKAALRTRFSSNNVHVDIFRRVRPTFDGEDCELVQITIYREGRLDDFLAFDNGDLVRRARRPVFEAAMTYEPDTGVIEVVANDRESREEMVRFMARDLLGIEFDSKKVPLRTYDLGVLLHPYEFPTDLEDGIDTVEIRQLRLMPIDTNTERVTLECLSKADRTIWDMAADRLGTGNPLGGGWVVTQAKLVIKFQPRGESRRGRTLPLTITMPHGCNLKDRTEQEQLVGEKYLRRWGILVDDPILIED
;
A
#
# COMPACT_ATOMS: atom_id res chain seq x y z
N MET A 1 -18.06 1.86 -17.02
CA MET A 1 -18.47 0.59 -17.67
C MET A 1 -17.68 -0.64 -17.19
N ALA A 2 -16.34 -0.70 -17.32
CA ALA A 2 -15.57 -1.88 -16.88
C ALA A 2 -15.75 -2.18 -15.38
N SER A 3 -15.66 -1.15 -14.54
CA SER A 3 -15.86 -1.25 -13.10
C SER A 3 -17.28 -1.68 -12.70
N VAL A 4 -18.32 -1.07 -13.26
CA VAL A 4 -19.73 -1.49 -13.06
C VAL A 4 -19.94 -2.96 -13.40
N THR A 5 -19.33 -3.44 -14.49
CA THR A 5 -19.41 -4.85 -14.89
C THR A 5 -18.72 -5.77 -13.87
N THR A 6 -17.52 -5.40 -13.41
CA THR A 6 -16.77 -6.12 -12.38
C THR A 6 -17.55 -6.16 -11.07
N PHE A 7 -18.03 -5.01 -10.60
CA PHE A 7 -18.86 -4.85 -9.42
C PHE A 7 -20.07 -5.79 -9.46
N ILE A 8 -20.89 -5.70 -10.51
CA ILE A 8 -22.10 -6.52 -10.61
C ILE A 8 -21.77 -8.01 -10.69
N ARG A 9 -20.75 -8.43 -11.45
CA ARG A 9 -20.45 -9.86 -11.64
C ARG A 9 -19.86 -10.53 -10.40
N ASN A 10 -19.12 -9.80 -9.58
CA ASN A 10 -18.39 -10.36 -8.45
C ASN A 10 -19.12 -10.19 -7.10
N THR A 11 -20.12 -9.32 -7.04
CA THR A 11 -20.91 -9.08 -5.83
C THR A 11 -22.05 -10.10 -5.71
N PRO A 12 -22.29 -10.66 -4.51
CA PRO A 12 -23.45 -11.53 -4.29
C PRO A 12 -24.78 -10.85 -4.62
N VAL A 13 -25.72 -11.61 -5.18
CA VAL A 13 -27.06 -11.11 -5.60
C VAL A 13 -27.81 -10.44 -4.44
N ALA A 14 -27.73 -11.00 -3.24
CA ALA A 14 -28.36 -10.44 -2.05
C ALA A 14 -27.80 -9.04 -1.75
N SER A 15 -26.49 -8.87 -1.80
CA SER A 15 -25.81 -7.60 -1.51
C SER A 15 -26.08 -6.56 -2.60
N LEU A 16 -26.14 -6.97 -3.88
CA LEU A 16 -26.58 -6.10 -4.98
C LEU A 16 -28.00 -5.59 -4.77
N ARG A 17 -28.93 -6.46 -4.36
CA ARG A 17 -30.29 -6.05 -4.02
C ARG A 17 -30.28 -4.99 -2.92
N THR A 18 -29.56 -5.27 -1.82
CA THR A 18 -29.43 -4.32 -0.70
C THR A 18 -28.85 -2.98 -1.15
N TYR A 19 -27.89 -2.96 -2.09
CA TYR A 19 -27.36 -1.72 -2.66
C TYR A 19 -28.43 -0.88 -3.35
N PHE A 20 -29.22 -1.45 -4.26
CA PHE A 20 -30.28 -0.70 -4.95
C PHE A 20 -31.39 -0.26 -3.99
N ASP A 21 -31.78 -1.13 -3.05
CA ASP A 21 -32.79 -0.82 -2.04
C ASP A 21 -32.34 0.33 -1.11
N THR A 22 -31.06 0.38 -0.74
CA THR A 22 -30.51 1.38 0.20
C THR A 22 -30.22 2.71 -0.48
N THR A 23 -29.69 2.69 -1.71
CA THR A 23 -29.30 3.91 -2.43
C THR A 23 -30.49 4.65 -3.05
N GLY A 24 -31.64 3.97 -3.19
CA GLY A 24 -32.84 4.49 -3.83
C GLY A 24 -32.68 4.67 -5.34
N ILE A 25 -31.70 4.00 -5.94
CA ILE A 25 -31.48 4.03 -7.39
C ILE A 25 -32.53 3.12 -8.04
N GLU A 26 -33.48 3.71 -8.75
CA GLU A 26 -34.57 2.97 -9.39
C GLU A 26 -34.09 2.28 -10.67
N LEU A 27 -34.30 0.96 -10.75
CA LEU A 27 -34.04 0.20 -11.96
C LEU A 27 -35.21 0.36 -12.95
N PRO A 28 -34.94 0.55 -14.26
CA PRO A 28 -35.98 0.77 -15.26
C PRO A 28 -36.87 -0.46 -15.48
N THR A 29 -36.38 -1.66 -15.14
CA THR A 29 -37.10 -2.92 -15.25
C THR A 29 -37.11 -3.64 -13.90
N PRO A 30 -38.26 -4.17 -13.44
CA PRO A 30 -38.33 -4.99 -12.23
C PRO A 30 -37.43 -6.23 -12.32
N MET A 31 -36.66 -6.47 -11.26
CA MET A 31 -35.71 -7.58 -11.17
C MET A 31 -36.26 -8.76 -10.37
N ASN A 32 -36.02 -9.98 -10.85
CA ASN A 32 -36.29 -11.19 -10.07
C ASN A 32 -35.08 -11.56 -9.20
N TRP A 33 -34.95 -10.88 -8.05
CA TRP A 33 -33.84 -11.11 -7.11
C TRP A 33 -33.80 -12.51 -6.46
N GLY A 34 -34.86 -13.30 -6.60
CA GLY A 34 -34.92 -14.68 -6.09
C GLY A 34 -34.43 -15.74 -7.08
N ALA A 35 -34.04 -15.35 -8.30
CA ALA A 35 -33.47 -16.26 -9.30
C ALA A 35 -32.00 -16.58 -9.02
N ASP A 36 -31.48 -17.60 -9.71
CA ASP A 36 -30.05 -17.92 -9.68
C ASP A 36 -29.20 -16.77 -10.24
N ALA A 37 -27.96 -16.65 -9.77
CA ALA A 37 -27.10 -15.51 -10.09
C ALA A 37 -26.99 -15.18 -11.59
N PRO A 38 -26.76 -16.15 -12.51
CA PRO A 38 -26.67 -15.83 -13.94
C PRO A 38 -27.93 -15.15 -14.51
N ASP A 39 -29.11 -15.49 -13.96
CA ASP A 39 -30.41 -14.98 -14.37
C ASP A 39 -30.74 -13.61 -13.76
N VAL A 40 -29.98 -13.18 -12.75
CA VAL A 40 -30.04 -11.81 -12.20
C VAL A 40 -28.98 -10.91 -12.82
N ILE A 41 -27.74 -11.41 -12.96
CA ILE A 41 -26.59 -10.61 -13.39
C ILE A 41 -26.76 -10.06 -14.81
N ARG A 42 -27.21 -10.89 -15.77
CA ARG A 42 -27.36 -10.44 -17.16
C ARG A 42 -28.47 -9.40 -17.33
N PRO A 43 -29.69 -9.58 -16.77
CA PRO A 43 -30.70 -8.54 -16.82
C PRO A 43 -30.30 -7.27 -16.05
N LEU A 44 -29.60 -7.40 -14.92
CA LEU A 44 -29.17 -6.23 -14.15
C LEU A 44 -28.20 -5.35 -14.94
N LEU A 45 -27.21 -5.95 -15.62
CA LEU A 45 -26.30 -5.20 -16.49
C LEU A 45 -27.05 -4.43 -17.58
N ARG A 46 -28.06 -5.06 -18.22
CA ARG A 46 -28.90 -4.40 -19.22
C ARG A 46 -29.73 -3.27 -18.63
N ALA A 47 -30.32 -3.49 -17.46
CA ALA A 47 -31.10 -2.47 -16.76
C ALA A 47 -30.23 -1.25 -16.47
N VAL A 48 -28.99 -1.45 -16.00
CA VAL A 48 -28.04 -0.35 -15.77
C VAL A 48 -27.64 0.35 -17.07
N ASP A 49 -27.45 -0.38 -18.18
CA ASP A 49 -27.16 0.20 -19.49
C ASP A 49 -28.32 1.04 -20.06
N GLU A 50 -29.55 0.82 -19.60
CA GLU A 50 -30.75 1.54 -20.03
C GLU A 50 -31.10 2.77 -19.15
N MET A 51 -30.41 2.95 -18.02
CA MET A 51 -30.64 4.08 -17.11
C MET A 51 -30.23 5.42 -17.74
N ASP A 52 -30.73 6.52 -17.17
CA ASP A 52 -30.24 7.86 -17.50
C ASP A 52 -28.77 8.06 -17.07
N GLU A 53 -28.13 9.09 -17.63
CA GLU A 53 -26.70 9.34 -17.42
C GLU A 53 -26.36 9.71 -15.98
N ASP A 54 -27.25 10.37 -15.25
CA ASP A 54 -27.02 10.76 -13.85
C ASP A 54 -27.01 9.54 -12.93
N ALA A 55 -27.96 8.64 -13.10
CA ALA A 55 -28.05 7.40 -12.33
C ALA A 55 -26.92 6.42 -12.69
N LYS A 56 -26.54 6.32 -13.98
CA LYS A 56 -25.36 5.57 -14.42
C LYS A 56 -24.07 6.13 -13.84
N ALA A 57 -23.93 7.46 -13.81
CA ALA A 57 -22.75 8.11 -13.23
C ALA A 57 -22.65 7.78 -11.74
N ARG A 58 -23.76 7.82 -11.00
CA ARG A 58 -23.81 7.45 -9.58
C ARG A 58 -23.38 5.99 -9.35
N ILE A 59 -23.97 5.04 -10.08
CA ILE A 59 -23.58 3.62 -9.98
C ILE A 59 -22.11 3.43 -10.34
N THR A 60 -21.61 4.15 -11.35
CA THR A 60 -20.21 4.05 -11.77
C THR A 60 -19.27 4.50 -10.66
N VAL A 61 -19.55 5.63 -10.00
CA VAL A 61 -18.74 6.12 -8.87
C VAL A 61 -18.77 5.12 -7.70
N ASP A 62 -19.93 4.61 -7.34
CA ASP A 62 -20.06 3.64 -6.25
C ASP A 62 -19.32 2.33 -6.58
N ALA A 63 -19.48 1.83 -7.80
CA ALA A 63 -18.81 0.63 -8.29
C ALA A 63 -17.29 0.81 -8.33
N ASP A 64 -16.78 1.99 -8.73
CA ASP A 64 -15.35 2.30 -8.72
C ASP A 64 -14.78 2.26 -7.31
N ARG A 65 -15.47 2.87 -6.34
CA ARG A 65 -15.06 2.87 -4.93
C ARG A 65 -15.05 1.46 -4.36
N VAL A 66 -16.15 0.71 -4.50
CA VAL A 66 -16.26 -0.66 -3.99
C VAL A 66 -15.26 -1.60 -4.66
N SER A 67 -15.14 -1.54 -5.99
CA SER A 67 -14.24 -2.44 -6.73
C SER A 67 -12.78 -2.13 -6.44
N SER A 68 -12.42 -0.87 -6.18
CA SER A 68 -11.07 -0.55 -5.74
C SER A 68 -10.78 -1.26 -4.42
N MET A 69 -11.67 -1.17 -3.42
CA MET A 69 -11.47 -1.78 -2.11
C MET A 69 -11.64 -3.31 -2.05
N ALA A 70 -11.93 -3.97 -3.18
CA ALA A 70 -12.18 -5.42 -3.25
C ALA A 70 -10.96 -6.25 -3.68
N ASP A 71 -9.80 -5.63 -3.92
CA ASP A 71 -8.52 -6.33 -4.13
C ASP A 71 -7.74 -6.53 -2.82
N ASP A 72 -6.62 -7.25 -2.85
CA ASP A 72 -5.83 -7.57 -1.65
C ASP A 72 -5.47 -6.32 -0.82
N ALA A 73 -5.04 -5.24 -1.47
CA ALA A 73 -4.67 -3.99 -0.77
C ALA A 73 -5.87 -3.27 -0.18
N GLY A 74 -7.00 -3.28 -0.90
CA GLY A 74 -8.28 -2.78 -0.41
C GLY A 74 -8.79 -3.57 0.79
N GLU A 75 -8.72 -4.90 0.73
CA GLU A 75 -9.14 -5.76 1.83
C GLU A 75 -8.29 -5.53 3.08
N THR A 76 -6.95 -5.49 2.95
CA THR A 76 -6.05 -5.07 4.04
C THR A 76 -6.51 -3.76 4.68
N ALA A 77 -6.84 -2.78 3.85
CA ALA A 77 -7.28 -1.48 4.34
C ALA A 77 -8.65 -1.53 5.03
N LEU A 78 -9.61 -2.32 4.54
CA LEU A 78 -10.88 -2.54 5.22
C LEU A 78 -10.68 -3.21 6.59
N TYR A 79 -9.83 -4.23 6.66
CA TYR A 79 -9.51 -4.93 7.91
C TYR A 79 -8.76 -4.05 8.92
N SER A 80 -7.98 -3.06 8.44
CA SER A 80 -7.21 -2.17 9.32
C SER A 80 -8.05 -1.22 10.16
N VAL A 81 -9.30 -0.95 9.77
CA VAL A 81 -10.15 0.08 10.41
C VAL A 81 -11.36 -0.50 11.14
N VAL A 82 -11.60 -1.80 11.04
CA VAL A 82 -12.72 -2.45 11.74
C VAL A 82 -12.32 -2.89 13.14
N GLU A 83 -13.22 -2.69 14.10
CA GLU A 83 -13.02 -3.15 15.47
C GLU A 83 -13.14 -4.68 15.60
N ASN A 84 -14.05 -5.28 14.82
CA ASN A 84 -14.30 -6.73 14.84
C ASN A 84 -14.12 -7.32 13.44
N ARG A 85 -13.01 -8.04 13.24
CA ARG A 85 -12.70 -8.71 11.96
C ARG A 85 -13.77 -9.74 11.57
N ALA A 86 -14.44 -10.36 12.55
CA ALA A 86 -15.49 -11.34 12.30
C ALA A 86 -16.69 -10.75 11.52
N ASP A 87 -16.91 -9.44 11.58
CA ASP A 87 -17.97 -8.76 10.80
C ASP A 87 -17.68 -8.86 9.28
N LEU A 88 -16.41 -8.89 8.89
CA LEU A 88 -15.99 -9.04 7.49
C LEU A 88 -15.75 -10.50 7.09
N ASP A 89 -15.31 -11.35 8.02
CA ASP A 89 -14.97 -12.76 7.75
C ASP A 89 -16.21 -13.60 7.35
N VAL A 90 -17.40 -13.19 7.78
CA VAL A 90 -18.66 -13.87 7.42
C VAL A 90 -19.14 -13.56 6.00
N LEU A 91 -18.56 -12.55 5.34
CA LEU A 91 -18.96 -12.09 4.01
C LEU A 91 -18.26 -12.89 2.91
N ALA A 92 -18.94 -13.08 1.78
CA ALA A 92 -18.60 -14.12 0.83
C ALA A 92 -17.27 -13.89 0.10
N ASN A 93 -16.92 -12.62 -0.20
CA ASN A 93 -15.72 -12.24 -0.94
C ASN A 93 -15.39 -10.75 -0.74
N GLY A 94 -14.28 -10.28 -1.34
CA GLY A 94 -13.83 -8.89 -1.22
C GLY A 94 -14.84 -7.84 -1.71
N HIS A 95 -15.63 -8.13 -2.75
CA HIS A 95 -16.67 -7.21 -3.22
C HIS A 95 -17.83 -7.14 -2.22
N ASP A 96 -18.18 -8.27 -1.61
CA ASP A 96 -19.20 -8.32 -0.56
C ASP A 96 -18.76 -7.55 0.70
N ARG A 97 -17.50 -7.73 1.14
CA ARG A 97 -16.88 -6.97 2.24
C ARG A 97 -16.87 -5.47 1.97
N ALA A 98 -16.37 -5.07 0.81
CA ALA A 98 -16.28 -3.67 0.42
C ALA A 98 -17.66 -3.01 0.31
N LEU A 99 -18.63 -3.68 -0.33
CA LEU A 99 -19.99 -3.17 -0.46
C LEU A 99 -20.71 -3.08 0.88
N TRP A 100 -20.56 -4.08 1.74
CA TRP A 100 -21.16 -4.05 3.07
C TRP A 100 -20.62 -2.89 3.90
N MET A 101 -19.30 -2.65 3.89
CA MET A 101 -18.68 -1.50 4.55
C MET A 101 -19.19 -0.18 3.95
N PHE A 102 -19.27 -0.08 2.62
CA PHE A 102 -19.78 1.09 1.92
C PHE A 102 -21.22 1.44 2.34
N LEU A 103 -22.10 0.44 2.48
CA LEU A 103 -23.51 0.64 2.82
C LEU A 103 -23.77 0.84 4.31
N ASN A 104 -23.05 0.13 5.18
CA ASN A 104 -23.38 0.03 6.60
C ASN A 104 -22.42 0.81 7.50
N LYS A 105 -21.23 1.13 7.00
CA LYS A 105 -20.12 1.73 7.76
C LYS A 105 -19.39 2.80 6.93
N ASP A 106 -20.13 3.71 6.29
CA ASP A 106 -19.60 4.72 5.36
C ASP A 106 -18.35 5.46 5.88
N ALA A 107 -18.34 5.87 7.16
CA ALA A 107 -17.18 6.52 7.76
C ALA A 107 -15.92 5.61 7.77
N LEU A 108 -16.07 4.34 8.17
CA LEU A 108 -14.96 3.39 8.15
C LEU A 108 -14.56 3.00 6.72
N PHE A 109 -15.50 2.93 5.78
CA PHE A 109 -15.17 2.70 4.36
C PHE A 109 -14.30 3.85 3.82
N ARG A 110 -14.65 5.10 4.13
CA ARG A 110 -13.82 6.27 3.79
C ARG A 110 -12.47 6.23 4.48
N HIS A 111 -12.39 5.87 5.76
CA HIS A 111 -11.10 5.67 6.42
C HIS A 111 -10.26 4.59 5.72
N ALA A 112 -10.87 3.48 5.28
CA ALA A 112 -10.15 2.44 4.54
C ALA A 112 -9.62 2.95 3.19
N GLU A 113 -10.37 3.78 2.46
CA GLU A 113 -9.86 4.45 1.25
C GLU A 113 -8.61 5.29 1.56
N GLU A 114 -8.61 6.00 2.69
CA GLU A 114 -7.48 6.79 3.17
C GLU A 114 -6.29 5.93 3.65
N VAL A 115 -6.56 4.78 4.25
CA VAL A 115 -5.52 3.81 4.60
C VAL A 115 -4.82 3.33 3.32
N ARG A 116 -5.61 2.91 2.32
CA ARG A 116 -5.07 2.47 1.02
C ARG A 116 -4.24 3.57 0.37
N TYR A 117 -4.76 4.80 0.30
CA TYR A 117 -4.04 5.94 -0.26
C TYR A 117 -2.65 6.10 0.36
N THR A 118 -2.59 5.99 1.70
CA THR A 118 -1.39 6.19 2.50
C THR A 118 -0.39 5.05 2.28
N ASP A 119 -0.85 3.81 2.40
CA ASP A 119 0.04 2.65 2.35
C ASP A 119 0.60 2.38 0.94
N GLU A 120 -0.15 2.68 -0.14
CA GLU A 120 0.37 2.61 -1.52
C GLU A 120 1.53 3.60 -1.77
N ARG A 121 1.53 4.73 -1.06
CA ARG A 121 2.55 5.78 -1.20
C ARG A 121 3.67 5.67 -0.19
N ARG A 122 3.45 4.91 0.89
CA ARG A 122 4.40 4.68 1.96
C ARG A 122 5.70 4.07 1.41
N ARG A 123 6.85 4.55 1.90
CA ARG A 123 8.19 4.16 1.39
C ARG A 123 8.35 4.39 -0.13
N GLY A 124 7.50 5.24 -0.70
CA GLY A 124 7.57 5.73 -2.07
C GLY A 124 8.29 7.07 -2.16
N ARG A 125 8.22 7.70 -3.33
CA ARG A 125 8.79 9.04 -3.57
C ARG A 125 8.04 10.14 -2.79
N SER A 126 6.80 9.85 -2.40
CA SER A 126 5.91 10.76 -1.68
C SER A 126 6.04 10.65 -0.15
N TRP A 127 6.96 9.82 0.37
CA TRP A 127 7.04 9.46 1.78
C TRP A 127 8.29 10.03 2.46
N ASP A 128 8.14 10.38 3.74
CA ASP A 128 9.23 10.56 4.71
C ASP A 128 8.79 10.00 6.07
N GLY A 129 9.75 9.61 6.91
CA GLY A 129 9.51 9.18 8.29
C GLY A 129 10.41 9.92 9.26
N PHE A 130 9.88 10.21 10.46
CA PHE A 130 10.53 10.96 11.51
C PHE A 130 10.36 10.26 12.86
N GLU A 131 11.37 10.38 13.70
CA GLU A 131 11.32 9.95 15.09
C GLU A 131 10.60 11.02 15.91
N ALA A 132 9.77 10.59 16.85
CA ALA A 132 9.19 11.41 17.88
C ALA A 132 9.14 10.59 19.19
N GLN A 133 8.61 11.20 20.25
CA GLN A 133 8.47 10.51 21.53
C GLN A 133 7.39 9.42 21.44
N PRO A 134 7.65 8.18 21.93
CA PRO A 134 6.65 7.12 22.04
C PRO A 134 5.62 7.41 23.15
N ASP A 135 4.59 6.57 23.23
CA ASP A 135 3.55 6.55 24.27
C ASP A 135 2.73 7.85 24.39
N LEU A 136 2.63 8.63 23.31
CA LEU A 136 1.80 9.83 23.29
C LEU A 136 0.40 9.55 22.75
N LEU A 137 -0.56 10.35 23.20
CA LEU A 137 -1.90 10.36 22.65
C LEU A 137 -2.03 11.52 21.68
N VAL A 138 -2.43 11.22 20.44
CA VAL A 138 -2.81 12.25 19.47
C VAL A 138 -4.06 12.97 19.99
N SER A 139 -3.93 14.25 20.30
CA SER A 139 -5.02 15.07 20.81
C SER A 139 -6.17 15.17 19.79
N GLN A 140 -7.39 14.91 20.27
CA GLN A 140 -8.63 15.20 19.55
C GLN A 140 -9.37 16.41 20.13
N ASP A 141 -8.70 17.19 21.00
CA ASP A 141 -9.27 18.41 21.55
C ASP A 141 -9.56 19.43 20.43
N PRO A 142 -10.75 20.06 20.40
CA PRO A 142 -11.11 21.01 19.35
C PRO A 142 -10.16 22.21 19.24
N VAL A 143 -9.53 22.66 20.33
CA VAL A 143 -8.59 23.80 20.32
C VAL A 143 -7.28 23.37 19.67
N ALA A 144 -6.76 22.20 20.05
CA ALA A 144 -5.57 21.60 19.42
C ALA A 144 -5.79 21.37 17.91
N LEU A 145 -6.94 20.80 17.53
CA LEU A 145 -7.27 20.53 16.14
C LEU A 145 -7.39 21.81 15.30
N GLU A 146 -7.99 22.88 15.84
CA GLU A 146 -8.06 24.16 15.12
C GLU A 146 -6.70 24.87 15.07
N ALA A 147 -5.84 24.74 16.08
CA ALA A 147 -4.46 25.24 16.01
C ALA A 147 -3.69 24.56 14.86
N PHE A 148 -3.80 23.23 14.77
CA PHE A 148 -3.22 22.44 13.69
C PHE A 148 -3.76 22.85 12.31
N LYS A 149 -5.08 22.95 12.15
CA LYS A 149 -5.70 23.42 10.90
C LYS A 149 -5.29 24.85 10.54
N ALA A 150 -5.19 25.76 11.51
CA ALA A 150 -4.75 27.13 11.29
C ALA A 150 -3.29 27.20 10.80
N ALA A 151 -2.41 26.35 11.33
CA ALA A 151 -1.04 26.23 10.86
C ALA A 151 -0.97 25.75 9.41
N LEU A 152 -1.76 24.72 9.06
CA LEU A 152 -1.88 24.22 7.68
C LEU A 152 -2.42 25.30 6.73
N ARG A 153 -3.52 25.98 7.08
CA ARG A 153 -4.09 27.08 6.28
C ARG A 153 -3.05 28.17 5.99
N THR A 154 -2.31 28.58 7.03
CA THR A 154 -1.25 29.59 6.93
C THR A 154 -0.14 29.12 6.00
N ARG A 155 0.42 27.93 6.24
CA ARG A 155 1.55 27.38 5.47
C ARG A 155 1.23 27.20 4.00
N PHE A 156 0.01 26.78 3.70
CA PHE A 156 -0.41 26.47 2.34
C PHE A 156 -1.17 27.60 1.64
N SER A 157 -1.37 28.73 2.33
CA SER A 157 -2.21 29.83 1.85
C SER A 157 -3.58 29.33 1.36
N SER A 158 -4.18 28.43 2.15
CA SER A 158 -5.43 27.75 1.83
C SER A 158 -6.56 28.28 2.71
N ASN A 159 -7.74 28.52 2.12
CA ASN A 159 -8.91 28.96 2.88
C ASN A 159 -9.52 27.80 3.67
N ASN A 160 -9.63 26.65 3.01
CA ASN A 160 -10.32 25.48 3.51
C ASN A 160 -9.34 24.34 3.73
N VAL A 161 -9.34 23.80 4.95
CA VAL A 161 -8.61 22.59 5.32
C VAL A 161 -9.58 21.70 6.08
N HIS A 162 -9.67 20.45 5.66
CA HIS A 162 -10.34 19.38 6.36
C HIS A 162 -9.28 18.41 6.89
N VAL A 163 -9.47 17.96 8.13
CA VAL A 163 -8.60 17.00 8.80
C VAL A 163 -9.48 15.95 9.42
N ASP A 164 -9.14 14.69 9.18
CA ASP A 164 -9.78 13.53 9.80
C ASP A 164 -8.72 12.73 10.57
N ILE A 165 -9.07 12.24 11.76
CA ILE A 165 -8.15 11.53 12.66
C ILE A 165 -8.82 10.25 13.14
N PHE A 166 -8.24 9.10 12.81
CA PHE A 166 -8.80 7.81 13.17
C PHE A 166 -7.71 6.81 13.56
N ARG A 167 -8.11 5.80 14.33
CA ARG A 167 -7.24 4.68 14.69
C ARG A 167 -7.34 3.59 13.63
N ARG A 168 -6.22 2.90 13.40
CA ARG A 168 -6.15 1.73 12.53
C ARG A 168 -5.08 0.77 13.04
N VAL A 169 -5.13 -0.46 12.56
CA VAL A 169 -4.10 -1.47 12.82
C VAL A 169 -3.34 -1.80 11.53
N ARG A 170 -2.03 -2.01 11.62
CA ARG A 170 -1.22 -2.48 10.49
C ARG A 170 -0.69 -3.87 10.82
N PRO A 171 -1.00 -4.90 10.00
CA PRO A 171 -0.48 -6.24 10.22
C PRO A 171 1.05 -6.28 10.28
N THR A 172 1.58 -7.06 11.22
CA THR A 172 3.01 -7.40 11.29
C THR A 172 3.20 -8.90 11.07
N PHE A 173 4.39 -9.31 10.61
CA PHE A 173 4.64 -10.73 10.31
C PHE A 173 4.98 -11.53 11.57
N ASP A 174 5.75 -10.95 12.49
CA ASP A 174 6.35 -11.62 13.66
C ASP A 174 5.69 -11.24 15.01
N GLY A 175 4.59 -10.48 15.01
CA GLY A 175 4.06 -9.90 16.25
C GLY A 175 2.57 -9.57 16.24
N GLU A 176 2.16 -8.79 17.23
CA GLU A 176 0.83 -8.20 17.32
C GLU A 176 0.65 -7.15 16.21
N ASP A 177 -0.59 -6.90 15.81
CA ASP A 177 -0.88 -5.84 14.85
C ASP A 177 -0.40 -4.49 15.42
N CYS A 178 0.29 -3.70 14.61
CA CYS A 178 0.82 -2.39 14.99
C CYS A 178 -0.34 -1.39 15.07
N GLU A 179 -0.58 -0.81 16.25
CA GLU A 179 -1.58 0.25 16.41
C GLU A 179 -1.06 1.58 15.86
N LEU A 180 -1.89 2.25 15.05
CA LEU A 180 -1.58 3.52 14.43
C LEU A 180 -2.72 4.52 14.63
N VAL A 181 -2.35 5.79 14.80
CA VAL A 181 -3.26 6.90 14.56
C VAL A 181 -2.95 7.49 13.19
N GLN A 182 -3.92 7.49 12.29
CA GLN A 182 -3.82 8.13 10.99
C GLN A 182 -4.52 9.49 11.01
N ILE A 183 -3.87 10.48 10.40
CA ILE A 183 -4.37 11.84 10.20
C ILE A 183 -4.39 12.10 8.70
N THR A 184 -5.58 12.18 8.12
CA THR A 184 -5.79 12.56 6.72
C THR A 184 -6.04 14.06 6.63
N ILE A 185 -5.44 14.71 5.63
CA ILE A 185 -5.49 16.16 5.43
C ILE A 185 -5.90 16.45 3.98
N TYR A 186 -7.00 17.18 3.84
CA TYR A 186 -7.43 17.74 2.56
C TYR A 186 -7.34 19.26 2.63
N ARG A 187 -6.59 19.86 1.71
CA ARG A 187 -6.49 21.32 1.60
C ARG A 187 -6.97 21.81 0.25
N GLU A 188 -7.67 22.93 0.26
CA GLU A 188 -8.09 23.62 -0.95
C GLU A 188 -6.91 24.31 -1.64
N GLY A 189 -6.80 24.12 -2.95
CA GLY A 189 -5.82 24.77 -3.80
C GLY A 189 -6.21 26.17 -4.26
N ARG A 190 -5.30 26.81 -5.00
CA ARG A 190 -5.61 28.07 -5.69
C ARG A 190 -6.67 27.84 -6.77
N LEU A 191 -7.40 28.90 -7.10
CA LEU A 191 -8.35 28.86 -8.22
C LEU A 191 -7.60 28.47 -9.50
N ASP A 192 -8.07 27.42 -10.13
CA ASP A 192 -7.55 26.84 -11.36
C ASP A 192 -8.70 26.70 -12.36
N ASP A 193 -8.40 26.44 -13.63
CA ASP A 193 -9.41 26.11 -14.63
C ASP A 193 -9.16 24.76 -15.29
N PHE A 194 -10.22 24.16 -15.80
CA PHE A 194 -10.14 22.93 -16.58
C PHE A 194 -11.10 22.99 -17.77
N LEU A 195 -10.76 22.26 -18.82
CA LEU A 195 -11.60 22.13 -19.99
C LEU A 195 -12.71 21.09 -19.74
N ALA A 196 -13.93 21.45 -20.08
CA ALA A 196 -15.11 20.58 -20.01
C ALA A 196 -15.94 20.74 -21.28
N PHE A 197 -16.71 19.71 -21.64
CA PHE A 197 -17.76 19.84 -22.65
C PHE A 197 -19.05 20.33 -21.99
N ASP A 198 -19.69 21.32 -22.59
CA ASP A 198 -21.03 21.79 -22.25
C ASP A 198 -21.86 21.84 -23.52
N ASN A 199 -22.87 20.99 -23.64
CA ASN A 199 -23.71 20.84 -24.84
C ASN A 199 -22.92 20.65 -26.15
N GLY A 200 -21.77 19.97 -26.08
CA GLY A 200 -20.90 19.69 -27.23
C GLY A 200 -19.81 20.73 -27.48
N ASP A 201 -19.83 21.87 -26.77
CA ASP A 201 -18.82 22.92 -26.88
C ASP A 201 -17.75 22.79 -25.81
N LEU A 202 -16.50 23.03 -26.18
CA LEU A 202 -15.37 23.02 -25.26
C LEU A 202 -15.30 24.34 -24.49
N VAL A 203 -15.58 24.30 -23.19
CA VAL A 203 -15.61 25.47 -22.29
C VAL A 203 -14.56 25.35 -21.19
N ARG A 204 -14.09 26.49 -20.67
CA ARG A 204 -13.27 26.54 -19.45
C ARG A 204 -14.16 26.71 -18.22
N ARG A 205 -14.00 25.82 -17.23
CA ARG A 205 -14.68 25.88 -15.93
C ARG A 205 -13.66 26.14 -14.83
N ALA A 206 -13.94 27.09 -13.94
CA ALA A 206 -13.10 27.35 -12.79
C ALA A 206 -13.36 26.31 -11.69
N ARG A 207 -12.32 25.85 -11.02
CA ARG A 207 -12.40 24.98 -9.83
C ARG A 207 -11.31 25.33 -8.82
N ARG A 208 -11.49 24.90 -7.58
CA ARG A 208 -10.39 24.84 -6.61
C ARG A 208 -10.06 23.38 -6.40
N PRO A 209 -8.86 22.91 -6.80
CA PRO A 209 -8.50 21.51 -6.61
C PRO A 209 -8.33 21.21 -5.12
N VAL A 210 -8.49 19.95 -4.73
CA VAL A 210 -8.17 19.47 -3.38
C VAL A 210 -6.84 18.74 -3.43
N PHE A 211 -5.94 19.08 -2.51
CA PHE A 211 -4.69 18.36 -2.30
C PHE A 211 -4.80 17.52 -1.04
N GLU A 212 -4.45 16.26 -1.17
CA GLU A 212 -4.50 15.26 -0.13
C GLU A 212 -3.09 14.95 0.39
N ALA A 213 -2.99 14.72 1.69
CA ALA A 213 -1.81 14.25 2.38
C ALA A 213 -2.23 13.48 3.62
N ALA A 214 -1.37 12.58 4.09
CA ALA A 214 -1.64 11.77 5.27
C ALA A 214 -0.42 11.68 6.17
N MET A 215 -0.65 11.52 7.46
CA MET A 215 0.37 11.20 8.46
C MET A 215 -0.09 10.03 9.31
N THR A 216 0.85 9.20 9.78
CA THR A 216 0.57 8.16 10.77
C THR A 216 1.51 8.32 11.95
N TYR A 217 1.01 8.12 13.16
CA TYR A 217 1.81 8.00 14.38
C TYR A 217 1.63 6.61 14.98
N GLU A 218 2.75 5.95 15.26
CA GLU A 218 2.83 4.67 15.98
C GLU A 218 3.18 4.95 17.45
N PRO A 219 2.25 4.78 18.39
CA PRO A 219 2.50 5.06 19.81
C PRO A 219 3.67 4.25 20.37
N ASP A 220 3.78 2.96 20.03
CA ASP A 220 4.79 2.06 20.58
C ASP A 220 6.23 2.49 20.28
N THR A 221 6.47 3.07 19.10
CA THR A 221 7.81 3.44 18.62
C THR A 221 8.04 4.95 18.58
N GLY A 222 6.97 5.75 18.63
CA GLY A 222 7.02 7.18 18.43
C GLY A 222 7.23 7.58 16.96
N VAL A 223 7.19 6.65 16.01
CA VAL A 223 7.45 6.96 14.60
C VAL A 223 6.28 7.74 13.99
N ILE A 224 6.60 8.87 13.35
CA ILE A 224 5.69 9.63 12.50
C ILE A 224 6.06 9.38 11.04
N GLU A 225 5.13 8.83 10.26
CA GLU A 225 5.27 8.76 8.80
C GLU A 225 4.39 9.82 8.15
N VAL A 226 4.86 10.42 7.05
CA VAL A 226 4.10 11.41 6.29
C VAL A 226 4.16 11.09 4.80
N VAL A 227 2.99 11.15 4.16
CA VAL A 227 2.82 11.04 2.72
C VAL A 227 2.26 12.35 2.20
N ALA A 228 3.05 13.02 1.36
CA ALA A 228 2.63 14.21 0.62
C ALA A 228 3.40 14.35 -0.69
N ASN A 229 2.73 14.90 -1.71
CA ASN A 229 3.34 15.11 -3.03
C ASN A 229 4.53 16.08 -2.98
N ASP A 230 4.43 17.13 -2.16
CA ASP A 230 5.50 18.10 -1.97
C ASP A 230 6.46 17.63 -0.87
N ARG A 231 7.75 17.54 -1.18
CA ARG A 231 8.77 17.08 -0.23
C ARG A 231 9.05 18.13 0.84
N GLU A 232 9.03 19.41 0.47
CA GLU A 232 9.37 20.52 1.38
C GLU A 232 8.33 20.65 2.49
N SER A 233 7.07 20.35 2.19
CA SER A 233 5.98 20.48 3.16
C SER A 233 5.88 19.36 4.19
N ARG A 234 6.49 18.20 3.94
CA ARG A 234 6.33 17.00 4.80
C ARG A 234 6.80 17.24 6.22
N GLU A 235 8.02 17.72 6.37
CA GLU A 235 8.62 17.98 7.69
C GLU A 235 7.85 19.07 8.45
N GLU A 236 7.37 20.10 7.77
CA GLU A 236 6.58 21.15 8.41
C GLU A 236 5.21 20.66 8.87
N MET A 237 4.56 19.79 8.09
CA MET A 237 3.31 19.15 8.51
C MET A 237 3.53 18.29 9.76
N VAL A 238 4.62 17.51 9.80
CA VAL A 238 5.01 16.74 11.00
C VAL A 238 5.28 17.69 12.17
N ARG A 239 5.96 18.81 11.96
CA ARG A 239 6.20 19.82 13.00
C ARG A 239 4.91 20.38 13.58
N PHE A 240 3.90 20.66 12.75
CA PHE A 240 2.60 21.12 13.21
C PHE A 240 1.88 20.03 14.01
N MET A 241 1.91 18.78 13.55
CA MET A 241 1.33 17.65 14.28
C MET A 241 2.00 17.46 15.63
N ALA A 242 3.33 17.45 15.67
CA ALA A 242 4.11 17.29 16.89
C ALA A 242 3.78 18.39 17.92
N ARG A 243 3.75 19.65 17.48
CA ARG A 243 3.43 20.80 18.34
C ARG A 243 1.98 20.79 18.80
N ASP A 244 1.03 20.69 17.87
CA ASP A 244 -0.38 20.98 18.13
C ASP A 244 -1.16 19.76 18.60
N LEU A 245 -0.81 18.56 18.12
CA LEU A 245 -1.56 17.33 18.40
C LEU A 245 -0.84 16.42 19.40
N LEU A 246 0.50 16.40 19.41
CA LEU A 246 1.29 15.60 20.38
C LEU A 246 1.81 16.44 21.56
N GLY A 247 1.83 17.77 21.45
CA GLY A 247 2.29 18.65 22.52
C GLY A 247 3.80 18.61 22.79
N ILE A 248 4.61 18.23 21.81
CA ILE A 248 6.07 18.08 21.93
C ILE A 248 6.83 19.04 21.02
N GLU A 249 8.09 19.29 21.37
CA GLU A 249 9.05 19.90 20.45
C GLU A 249 9.51 18.86 19.41
N PHE A 250 9.73 19.32 18.17
CA PHE A 250 10.11 18.46 17.06
C PHE A 250 11.51 18.83 16.56
N ASP A 251 12.44 17.88 16.62
CA ASP A 251 13.86 18.05 16.29
C ASP A 251 14.22 17.67 14.85
N SER A 252 13.22 17.31 14.04
CA SER A 252 13.38 16.89 12.64
C SER A 252 14.25 15.64 12.44
N LYS A 253 14.44 14.81 13.47
CA LYS A 253 15.18 13.55 13.34
C LYS A 253 14.43 12.59 12.43
N LYS A 254 15.06 12.16 11.34
CA LYS A 254 14.46 11.17 10.42
C LYS A 254 14.64 9.76 10.96
N VAL A 255 13.64 8.91 10.72
CA VAL A 255 13.83 7.47 10.92
C VAL A 255 14.94 6.98 9.98
N PRO A 256 15.82 6.07 10.42
CA PRO A 256 16.79 5.44 9.56
C PRO A 256 16.11 4.79 8.34
N LEU A 257 16.68 5.01 7.15
CA LEU A 257 16.24 4.30 5.97
C LEU A 257 16.63 2.84 6.10
N ARG A 258 15.74 1.94 5.70
CA ARG A 258 16.05 0.52 5.54
C ARG A 258 17.31 0.36 4.69
N THR A 259 18.27 -0.37 5.21
CA THR A 259 19.52 -0.63 4.52
C THR A 259 19.58 -2.09 4.13
N TYR A 260 19.91 -2.33 2.87
CA TYR A 260 20.13 -3.66 2.35
C TYR A 260 21.63 -3.94 2.24
N ASP A 261 22.08 -4.99 2.92
CA ASP A 261 23.44 -5.51 2.79
C ASP A 261 23.41 -6.77 1.92
N LEU A 262 24.03 -6.70 0.74
CA LEU A 262 24.11 -7.82 -0.19
C LEU A 262 25.42 -8.62 -0.05
N GLY A 263 26.26 -8.31 0.93
CA GLY A 263 27.55 -8.95 1.15
C GLY A 263 27.45 -10.46 1.37
N VAL A 264 26.38 -10.91 2.03
CA VAL A 264 26.09 -12.34 2.24
C VAL A 264 25.99 -13.12 0.92
N LEU A 265 25.62 -12.46 -0.19
CA LEU A 265 25.43 -13.07 -1.50
C LEU A 265 26.72 -13.24 -2.31
N LEU A 266 27.86 -12.72 -1.82
CA LEU A 266 29.17 -12.97 -2.43
C LEU A 266 29.55 -14.46 -2.37
N HIS A 267 28.95 -15.21 -1.45
CA HIS A 267 29.26 -16.61 -1.17
C HIS A 267 28.00 -17.46 -1.34
N PRO A 268 28.12 -18.76 -1.65
CA PRO A 268 26.98 -19.68 -1.62
C PRO A 268 26.20 -19.55 -0.31
N TYR A 269 24.89 -19.39 -0.44
CA TYR A 269 24.01 -19.13 0.69
C TYR A 269 22.75 -20.00 0.58
N GLU A 270 22.41 -20.68 1.67
CA GLU A 270 21.36 -21.71 1.71
C GLU A 270 19.94 -21.13 1.88
N PHE A 271 19.80 -19.84 2.23
CA PHE A 271 18.51 -19.18 2.44
C PHE A 271 17.58 -19.96 3.39
N PRO A 272 17.91 -20.09 4.68
CA PRO A 272 17.09 -20.86 5.62
C PRO A 272 15.64 -20.36 5.68
N THR A 273 14.69 -21.31 5.67
CA THR A 273 13.25 -21.06 5.74
C THR A 273 12.54 -21.91 6.79
N ASP A 274 11.34 -21.47 7.19
CA ASP A 274 10.42 -22.25 8.00
C ASP A 274 9.45 -23.02 7.11
N LEU A 275 9.20 -24.28 7.47
CA LEU A 275 8.29 -25.16 6.72
C LEU A 275 6.86 -24.60 6.64
N GLU A 276 6.43 -23.87 7.68
CA GLU A 276 5.09 -23.30 7.79
C GLU A 276 4.80 -22.21 6.75
N ASP A 277 5.82 -21.48 6.32
CA ASP A 277 5.69 -20.45 5.28
C ASP A 277 5.60 -21.05 3.87
N GLY A 278 5.78 -22.36 3.74
CA GLY A 278 5.62 -23.10 2.50
C GLY A 278 6.58 -22.66 1.40
N ILE A 279 7.76 -22.14 1.73
CA ILE A 279 8.81 -21.85 0.75
C ILE A 279 9.46 -23.17 0.34
N ASP A 280 9.47 -23.45 -0.96
CA ASP A 280 10.10 -24.61 -1.58
C ASP A 280 11.59 -24.33 -1.84
N THR A 281 11.89 -23.26 -2.59
CA THR A 281 13.27 -22.87 -2.90
C THR A 281 13.44 -21.37 -3.02
N VAL A 282 14.69 -20.90 -2.80
CA VAL A 282 15.10 -19.52 -3.06
C VAL A 282 16.28 -19.55 -4.03
N GLU A 283 16.17 -18.79 -5.11
CA GLU A 283 17.17 -18.80 -6.17
C GLU A 283 17.64 -17.38 -6.50
N ILE A 284 18.95 -17.20 -6.56
CA ILE A 284 19.53 -15.97 -7.13
C ILE A 284 19.57 -16.09 -8.64
N ARG A 285 18.86 -15.19 -9.32
CA ARG A 285 18.81 -15.13 -10.78
C ARG A 285 19.79 -14.12 -11.37
N GLN A 286 20.13 -13.08 -10.62
CA GLN A 286 21.06 -12.06 -11.09
C GLN A 286 21.83 -11.44 -9.92
N LEU A 287 23.12 -11.20 -10.10
CA LEU A 287 23.96 -10.35 -9.25
C LEU A 287 24.60 -9.27 -10.10
N ARG A 288 24.50 -8.02 -9.66
CA ARG A 288 25.22 -6.89 -10.24
C ARG A 288 26.32 -6.51 -9.27
N LEU A 289 27.56 -6.53 -9.74
CA LEU A 289 28.75 -6.25 -8.94
C LEU A 289 29.43 -4.97 -9.42
N MET A 290 30.09 -4.29 -8.50
CA MET A 290 30.90 -3.10 -8.75
C MET A 290 32.27 -3.32 -8.09
N PRO A 291 33.39 -2.97 -8.74
CA PRO A 291 34.70 -3.02 -8.10
C PRO A 291 34.73 -2.11 -6.87
N ILE A 292 35.53 -2.45 -5.87
CA ILE A 292 35.63 -1.62 -4.65
C ILE A 292 36.44 -0.34 -4.90
N ASP A 293 37.32 -0.34 -5.90
CA ASP A 293 38.23 0.76 -6.25
C ASP A 293 37.64 1.79 -7.24
N THR A 294 36.48 1.50 -7.85
CA THR A 294 35.79 2.43 -8.76
C THR A 294 34.28 2.33 -8.69
N ASN A 295 33.58 3.45 -8.93
CA ASN A 295 32.12 3.52 -9.01
C ASN A 295 31.56 3.65 -10.44
N THR A 296 32.44 3.63 -11.46
CA THR A 296 32.05 3.84 -12.87
C THR A 296 31.81 2.53 -13.64
N GLU A 297 32.17 1.39 -13.06
CA GLU A 297 32.17 0.09 -13.73
C GLU A 297 31.26 -0.90 -13.03
N ARG A 298 30.61 -1.78 -13.81
CA ARG A 298 29.75 -2.83 -13.26
C ARG A 298 29.83 -4.09 -14.10
N VAL A 299 29.75 -5.24 -13.44
CA VAL A 299 29.58 -6.56 -14.06
C VAL A 299 28.26 -7.15 -13.60
N THR A 300 27.55 -7.85 -14.49
CA THR A 300 26.32 -8.56 -14.14
C THR A 300 26.49 -10.04 -14.41
N LEU A 301 26.26 -10.86 -13.39
CA LEU A 301 26.13 -12.31 -13.48
C LEU A 301 24.65 -12.64 -13.52
N GLU A 302 24.23 -13.50 -14.45
CA GLU A 302 22.83 -13.87 -14.62
C GLU A 302 22.67 -15.36 -14.94
N CYS A 303 21.75 -16.01 -14.24
CA CYS A 303 21.31 -17.38 -14.49
C CYS A 303 19.85 -17.39 -14.92
N LEU A 304 19.59 -17.85 -16.15
CA LEU A 304 18.23 -17.99 -16.67
C LEU A 304 17.43 -19.03 -15.90
N SER A 305 16.10 -18.93 -15.97
CA SER A 305 15.16 -19.74 -15.18
C SER A 305 15.35 -21.26 -15.29
N LYS A 306 15.87 -21.75 -16.43
CA LYS A 306 16.09 -23.16 -16.75
C LYS A 306 17.51 -23.68 -16.40
N ALA A 307 18.37 -22.85 -15.83
CA ALA A 307 19.69 -23.30 -15.40
C ALA A 307 19.57 -24.36 -14.29
N ASP A 308 20.41 -25.39 -14.37
CA ASP A 308 20.52 -26.53 -13.45
C ASP A 308 21.65 -26.37 -12.42
N ARG A 309 22.25 -25.18 -12.35
CA ARG A 309 23.35 -24.82 -11.45
C ARG A 309 23.15 -23.44 -10.85
N THR A 310 23.84 -23.16 -9.76
CA THR A 310 23.75 -21.87 -9.07
C THR A 310 24.52 -20.76 -9.79
N ILE A 311 24.27 -19.50 -9.41
CA ILE A 311 25.03 -18.35 -9.90
C ILE A 311 26.51 -18.42 -9.48
N TRP A 312 26.79 -18.99 -8.31
CA TRP A 312 28.15 -19.16 -7.79
C TRP A 312 28.92 -20.22 -8.58
N ASP A 313 28.32 -21.40 -8.82
CA ASP A 313 28.93 -22.46 -9.64
C ASP A 313 29.17 -21.96 -11.07
N MET A 314 28.18 -21.26 -11.64
CA MET A 314 28.29 -20.69 -12.96
C MET A 314 29.46 -19.71 -13.07
N ALA A 315 29.63 -18.81 -12.10
CA ALA A 315 30.69 -17.83 -12.09
C ALA A 315 32.07 -18.48 -11.88
N ALA A 316 32.18 -19.43 -10.95
CA ALA A 316 33.42 -20.17 -10.71
C ALA A 316 33.89 -20.93 -11.95
N ASP A 317 32.99 -21.70 -12.58
CA ASP A 317 33.31 -22.51 -13.76
C ASP A 317 33.70 -21.66 -14.98
N ARG A 318 33.00 -20.52 -15.19
CA ARG A 318 33.13 -19.74 -16.43
C ARG A 318 34.19 -18.66 -16.37
N LEU A 319 34.45 -18.11 -15.18
CA LEU A 319 35.35 -16.96 -15.01
C LEU A 319 36.64 -17.32 -14.27
N GLY A 320 36.69 -18.45 -13.55
CA GLY A 320 37.89 -18.91 -12.85
C GLY A 320 38.48 -17.82 -11.95
N THR A 321 39.76 -17.48 -12.18
CA THR A 321 40.47 -16.42 -11.42
C THR A 321 39.93 -15.01 -11.66
N GLY A 322 39.17 -14.79 -12.73
CA GLY A 322 38.48 -13.53 -13.02
C GLY A 322 37.09 -13.42 -12.41
N ASN A 323 36.69 -14.36 -11.54
CA ASN A 323 35.38 -14.36 -10.89
C ASN A 323 35.25 -13.18 -9.92
N PRO A 324 34.32 -12.22 -10.14
CA PRO A 324 34.15 -11.08 -9.24
C PRO A 324 33.64 -11.47 -7.84
N LEU A 325 33.08 -12.68 -7.68
CA LEU A 325 32.68 -13.21 -6.37
C LEU A 325 33.88 -13.64 -5.50
N GLY A 326 35.08 -13.76 -6.09
CA GLY A 326 36.31 -14.16 -5.39
C GLY A 326 36.98 -13.06 -4.56
N GLY A 327 36.49 -11.82 -4.61
CA GLY A 327 37.00 -10.68 -3.85
C GLY A 327 37.32 -9.45 -4.71
N GLY A 328 37.39 -8.26 -4.07
CA GLY A 328 37.63 -6.98 -4.76
C GLY A 328 36.38 -6.31 -5.35
N TRP A 329 35.21 -6.91 -5.15
CA TRP A 329 33.92 -6.42 -5.65
C TRP A 329 32.87 -6.39 -4.54
N VAL A 330 31.88 -5.53 -4.71
CA VAL A 330 30.69 -5.45 -3.87
C VAL A 330 29.44 -5.72 -4.71
N VAL A 331 28.48 -6.48 -4.16
CA VAL A 331 27.18 -6.69 -4.79
C VAL A 331 26.34 -5.43 -4.62
N THR A 332 25.95 -4.78 -5.72
CA THR A 332 25.13 -3.56 -5.72
C THR A 332 23.67 -3.82 -6.02
N GLN A 333 23.35 -4.96 -6.65
CA GLN A 333 21.97 -5.41 -6.86
C GLN A 333 21.89 -6.93 -6.90
N ALA A 334 20.82 -7.48 -6.34
CA ALA A 334 20.44 -8.88 -6.49
C ALA A 334 19.01 -9.02 -7.02
N LYS A 335 18.78 -10.02 -7.88
CA LYS A 335 17.43 -10.52 -8.20
C LYS A 335 17.27 -11.92 -7.64
N LEU A 336 16.35 -12.06 -6.69
CA LEU A 336 16.00 -13.34 -6.08
C LEU A 336 14.61 -13.76 -6.55
N VAL A 337 14.37 -15.07 -6.61
CA VAL A 337 13.05 -15.64 -6.80
C VAL A 337 12.80 -16.62 -5.67
N ILE A 338 11.81 -16.29 -4.84
CA ILE A 338 11.29 -17.19 -3.80
C ILE A 338 10.16 -18.00 -4.43
N LYS A 339 10.29 -19.33 -4.43
CA LYS A 339 9.26 -20.25 -4.93
C LYS A 339 8.53 -20.87 -3.75
N PHE A 340 7.21 -20.78 -3.77
CA PHE A 340 6.37 -21.41 -2.76
C PHE A 340 5.94 -22.80 -3.22
N GLN A 341 5.64 -23.68 -2.29
CA GLN A 341 4.99 -24.95 -2.55
C GLN A 341 3.61 -24.72 -3.20
N PRO A 342 3.15 -25.63 -4.08
CA PRO A 342 1.80 -25.53 -4.64
C PRO A 342 0.75 -25.57 -3.52
N ARG A 343 -0.22 -24.63 -3.55
CA ARG A 343 -1.36 -24.60 -2.63
C ARG A 343 -2.67 -24.92 -3.38
N GLY A 344 -3.55 -25.69 -2.75
CA GLY A 344 -4.86 -26.06 -3.28
C GLY A 344 -4.77 -26.95 -4.53
N GLU A 345 -5.63 -26.71 -5.52
CA GLU A 345 -5.66 -27.47 -6.78
C GLU A 345 -4.56 -27.07 -7.78
N SER A 346 -3.77 -26.03 -7.49
CA SER A 346 -2.70 -25.59 -8.39
C SER A 346 -1.56 -26.61 -8.41
N ARG A 347 -1.15 -27.03 -9.61
CA ARG A 347 0.05 -27.86 -9.82
C ARG A 347 1.36 -27.06 -9.74
N ARG A 348 1.30 -25.72 -9.72
CA ARG A 348 2.49 -24.86 -9.77
C ARG A 348 2.52 -23.95 -8.55
N GLY A 349 3.68 -23.94 -7.90
CA GLY A 349 4.01 -22.99 -6.85
C GLY A 349 3.95 -21.54 -7.32
N ARG A 350 3.43 -20.64 -6.49
CA ARG A 350 3.55 -19.19 -6.71
C ARG A 350 5.03 -18.79 -6.58
N THR A 351 5.40 -17.69 -7.22
CA THR A 351 6.76 -17.16 -7.15
C THR A 351 6.74 -15.69 -6.75
N LEU A 352 7.61 -15.29 -5.82
CA LEU A 352 7.83 -13.91 -5.41
C LEU A 352 9.20 -13.44 -5.94
N PRO A 353 9.23 -12.65 -7.02
CA PRO A 353 10.46 -12.08 -7.54
C PRO A 353 10.83 -10.80 -6.77
N LEU A 354 12.01 -10.82 -6.14
CA LEU A 354 12.58 -9.68 -5.41
C LEU A 354 13.75 -9.09 -6.19
N THR A 355 13.79 -7.77 -6.30
CA THR A 355 14.91 -7.00 -6.82
C THR A 355 15.36 -6.04 -5.74
N ILE A 356 16.58 -6.22 -5.25
CA ILE A 356 17.17 -5.46 -4.16
C ILE A 356 18.36 -4.70 -4.70
N THR A 357 18.39 -3.39 -4.54
CA THR A 357 19.45 -2.49 -4.99
C THR A 357 19.97 -1.71 -3.80
N MET A 358 21.26 -1.85 -3.48
CA MET A 358 21.84 -1.14 -2.35
C MET A 358 21.85 0.39 -2.60
N PRO A 359 21.81 1.21 -1.54
CA PRO A 359 21.58 0.80 -0.15
C PRO A 359 20.10 0.66 0.24
N HIS A 360 19.16 1.30 -0.45
CA HIS A 360 17.77 1.45 0.04
C HIS A 360 16.67 0.92 -0.89
N GLY A 361 17.03 0.35 -2.05
CA GLY A 361 16.07 -0.06 -3.06
C GLY A 361 15.59 -1.49 -2.87
N CYS A 362 14.28 -1.71 -2.80
CA CYS A 362 13.67 -3.02 -2.92
C CYS A 362 12.27 -2.89 -3.53
N ASN A 363 11.91 -3.81 -4.42
CA ASN A 363 10.57 -3.86 -5.02
C ASN A 363 9.55 -4.60 -4.14
N LEU A 364 9.92 -5.00 -2.92
CA LEU A 364 9.03 -5.70 -2.00
C LEU A 364 7.75 -4.90 -1.75
N LYS A 365 7.85 -3.57 -1.62
CA LYS A 365 6.69 -2.68 -1.41
C LYS A 365 5.62 -2.75 -2.52
N ASP A 366 5.96 -3.25 -3.71
CA ASP A 366 5.06 -3.35 -4.85
C ASP A 366 4.37 -4.73 -4.91
N ARG A 367 4.42 -5.49 -3.80
CA ARG A 367 3.87 -6.84 -3.67
C ARG A 367 2.61 -6.85 -2.81
N THR A 368 1.87 -7.94 -2.86
CA THR A 368 0.71 -8.15 -1.96
C THR A 368 1.17 -8.06 -0.50
N GLU A 369 0.30 -7.66 0.42
CA GLU A 369 0.67 -7.52 1.83
C GLU A 369 1.26 -8.83 2.39
N GLN A 370 0.63 -9.96 2.11
CA GLN A 370 1.15 -11.28 2.52
C GLN A 370 2.57 -11.54 1.99
N GLU A 371 2.84 -11.20 0.73
CA GLU A 371 4.18 -11.32 0.15
C GLU A 371 5.17 -10.32 0.75
N GLN A 372 4.72 -9.12 1.12
CA GLN A 372 5.54 -8.13 1.82
C GLN A 372 5.97 -8.64 3.18
N LEU A 373 5.02 -9.18 3.95
CA LEU A 373 5.26 -9.71 5.28
C LEU A 373 6.26 -10.88 5.24
N VAL A 374 6.01 -11.88 4.37
CA VAL A 374 6.93 -13.02 4.18
C VAL A 374 8.30 -12.56 3.67
N GLY A 375 8.32 -11.68 2.66
CA GLY A 375 9.58 -11.19 2.09
C GLY A 375 10.40 -10.41 3.10
N GLU A 376 9.76 -9.60 3.95
CA GLU A 376 10.44 -8.85 5.01
C GLU A 376 11.07 -9.79 6.04
N LYS A 377 10.29 -10.74 6.57
CA LYS A 377 10.79 -11.78 7.50
C LYS A 377 12.07 -12.41 7.02
N TYR A 378 12.05 -12.88 5.77
CA TYR A 378 13.18 -13.62 5.22
C TYR A 378 14.36 -12.74 4.84
N LEU A 379 14.14 -11.54 4.33
CA LEU A 379 15.25 -10.61 4.09
C LEU A 379 15.98 -10.28 5.40
N ARG A 380 15.26 -10.13 6.52
CA ARG A 380 15.88 -9.97 7.85
C ARG A 380 16.65 -11.20 8.28
N ARG A 381 16.00 -12.37 8.22
CA ARG A 381 16.61 -13.64 8.60
C ARG A 381 17.87 -13.97 7.80
N TRP A 382 17.91 -13.56 6.53
CA TRP A 382 19.07 -13.77 5.66
C TRP A 382 20.18 -12.73 5.87
N GLY A 383 19.99 -11.76 6.78
CA GLY A 383 20.91 -10.65 6.99
C GLY A 383 20.99 -9.69 5.81
N ILE A 384 20.01 -9.74 4.89
CA ILE A 384 19.96 -8.89 3.71
C ILE A 384 19.30 -7.56 4.02
N LEU A 385 18.23 -7.57 4.83
CA LEU A 385 17.63 -6.37 5.38
C LEU A 385 18.18 -6.17 6.78
N VAL A 386 18.93 -5.10 6.96
CA VAL A 386 19.53 -4.72 8.24
C VAL A 386 18.69 -3.58 8.81
N ASP A 387 18.09 -3.80 9.98
CA ASP A 387 17.66 -2.69 10.82
C ASP A 387 18.93 -2.08 11.42
N ASP A 388 19.07 -0.76 11.38
CA ASP A 388 20.08 -0.12 12.22
C ASP A 388 19.80 -0.58 13.66
N PRO A 389 20.81 -0.97 14.47
CA PRO A 389 20.58 -1.23 15.88
C PRO A 389 19.90 0.00 16.46
N ILE A 390 18.62 -0.14 16.79
CA ILE A 390 18.03 0.63 17.86
C ILE A 390 19.01 0.42 19.00
N LEU A 391 19.67 1.49 19.43
CA LEU A 391 20.45 1.50 20.65
C LEU A 391 19.46 1.12 21.76
N ILE A 392 19.34 -0.18 22.01
CA ILE A 392 18.87 -0.71 23.27
C ILE A 392 20.02 -0.38 24.20
N GLU A 393 19.94 0.79 24.84
CA GLU A 393 20.76 1.06 26.02
C GLU A 393 20.32 0.06 27.10
N ASP A 394 21.32 -0.62 27.67
CA ASP A 394 21.20 -1.67 28.70
C ASP A 394 20.34 -1.27 29.91
#